data_AF-A0A238LEA1-F1
#
_entry.id   AF-A0A238LEA1-F1
#
_cell.length_a   1.000
_cell.length_b   1.000
_cell.length_c   1.000
_cell.angle_alpha   90.00
_cell.angle_beta   90.00
_cell.angle_gamma   90.00
#
_symmetry.space_group_name_H-M   'P 1'
#
loop_
_entity.id
_entity.type
_entity.pdbx_description
1 polymer ?
#
loop_
_entity_poly.entity_id
_entity_poly.type
_entity_poly.pdbx_seq_one_letter_code
_entity_poly.pdbx_strand_id
1 'polypeptide(L)'
;MAGGILAHLGRRLTKQQELLATEGLAYLLQNSEACTGALQRIAFQVGCNLPSAIKYRPEVTGSERERPDVVGFDDQSKEVAIVEGKFFAGLTDNQPNSYLARLSKAGGGLMLFVVPELRMARLWMEIVNRAGKQFGIGQVEEIVGGRAHAKISNNTTLMITSWRQLLDEMMIAARSSGDAITADVFQLQVLCDRIEGEAFLPFNSEELTGLMQPIRHRDFCNLVDAIVDNLKRSQHLSTEGLNATPQRQGYVRYVWVGANKGRLGASVGLRYDLWLASGGNPIWLGVQDADSLTLRPIYQRVGAQFDLNVVEEGPRINVALPLGSGLEFDEHVAAATEVIRAIVQQSRAI
;
A
#
# COMPACT_ATOMS: atom_id res chain seq x y z
N MET A 1 10.83 14.88 -25.00
CA MET A 1 10.16 15.13 -23.71
C MET A 1 10.99 16.15 -22.95
N ALA A 2 10.41 17.28 -22.53
CA ALA A 2 11.12 18.24 -21.70
C ALA A 2 11.42 17.56 -20.35
N GLY A 3 12.70 17.26 -20.10
CA GLY A 3 13.12 16.70 -18.81
C GLY A 3 13.17 17.81 -17.76
N GLY A 4 12.52 17.60 -16.62
CA GLY A 4 12.69 18.47 -15.45
C GLY A 4 14.13 18.35 -14.93
N ILE A 5 14.79 19.48 -14.68
CA ILE A 5 16.14 19.52 -14.10
C ILE A 5 16.17 18.85 -12.72
N LEU A 6 15.11 18.98 -11.92
CA LEU A 6 14.99 18.33 -10.62
C LEU A 6 14.99 16.80 -10.76
N ALA A 7 14.21 16.25 -11.72
CA ALA A 7 14.22 14.83 -12.01
C ALA A 7 15.58 14.35 -12.58
N HIS A 8 16.23 15.18 -13.38
CA HIS A 8 17.54 14.87 -13.97
C HIS A 8 18.67 14.84 -12.92
N LEU A 9 18.71 15.85 -12.04
CA LEU A 9 19.76 16.00 -11.02
C LEU A 9 19.46 15.21 -9.75
N GLY A 10 18.19 15.09 -9.37
CA GLY A 10 17.75 14.45 -8.13
C GLY A 10 18.40 13.07 -7.93
N ARG A 11 18.34 12.20 -8.95
CA ARG A 11 18.96 10.86 -8.88
C ARG A 11 20.48 10.86 -8.76
N ARG A 12 21.13 11.89 -9.31
CA ARG A 12 22.60 12.00 -9.31
C ARG A 12 23.10 12.55 -7.98
N LEU A 13 22.28 13.37 -7.32
CA LEU A 13 22.67 14.09 -6.10
C LEU A 13 22.18 13.38 -4.83
N THR A 14 21.10 12.61 -4.87
CA THR A 14 20.59 11.89 -3.69
C THR A 14 19.94 10.55 -4.02
N LYS A 15 20.00 9.61 -3.08
CA LYS A 15 19.21 8.36 -3.12
C LYS A 15 17.84 8.50 -2.44
N GLN A 16 17.62 9.58 -1.69
CA GLN A 16 16.39 9.85 -0.96
C GLN A 16 15.37 10.58 -1.85
N GLN A 17 14.93 9.93 -2.93
CA GLN A 17 14.00 10.54 -3.90
C GLN A 17 12.61 10.83 -3.28
N GLU A 18 12.14 9.96 -2.37
CA GLU A 18 10.88 10.18 -1.64
C GLU A 18 10.95 11.44 -0.77
N LEU A 19 12.03 11.60 0.00
CA LEU A 19 12.27 12.82 0.78
C LEU A 19 12.35 14.06 -0.12
N LEU A 20 13.02 13.97 -1.26
CA LEU A 20 13.10 15.09 -2.20
C LEU A 20 11.71 15.52 -2.71
N ALA A 21 10.81 14.56 -2.95
CA ALA A 21 9.46 14.84 -3.40
C ALA A 21 8.60 15.46 -2.29
N THR A 22 8.71 14.97 -1.05
CA THR A 22 7.94 15.52 0.08
C THR A 22 8.45 16.88 0.54
N GLU A 23 9.76 17.11 0.54
CA GLU A 23 10.36 18.44 0.71
C GLU A 23 9.93 19.40 -0.41
N GLY A 24 9.89 18.92 -1.66
CA GLY A 24 9.35 19.68 -2.79
C GLY A 24 7.90 20.10 -2.57
N LEU A 25 7.04 19.21 -2.07
CA LEU A 25 5.66 19.53 -1.74
C LEU A 25 5.57 20.57 -0.62
N ALA A 26 6.36 20.42 0.44
CA ALA A 26 6.43 21.40 1.52
C ALA A 26 6.85 22.78 1.00
N TYR A 27 7.84 22.84 0.10
CA TYR A 27 8.27 24.07 -0.56
C TYR A 27 7.15 24.74 -1.35
N LEU A 28 6.39 24.00 -2.15
CA LEU A 28 5.25 24.54 -2.90
C LEU A 28 4.21 25.15 -1.97
N LEU A 29 3.86 24.43 -0.89
CA LEU A 29 2.87 24.87 0.09
C LEU A 29 3.34 26.10 0.89
N GLN A 30 4.64 26.24 1.15
CA GLN A 30 5.21 27.40 1.84
C GLN A 30 5.27 28.65 0.97
N ASN A 31 5.52 28.49 -0.33
CA ASN A 31 5.89 29.60 -1.21
C ASN A 31 4.77 30.01 -2.18
N SER A 32 3.61 29.33 -2.17
CA SER A 32 2.48 29.67 -3.02
C SER A 32 1.14 29.59 -2.28
N GLU A 33 0.47 30.74 -2.21
CA GLU A 33 -0.93 30.82 -1.78
C GLU A 33 -1.86 30.05 -2.73
N ALA A 34 -1.52 29.98 -4.02
CA ALA A 34 -2.30 29.22 -4.99
C ALA A 34 -2.24 27.70 -4.71
N CYS A 35 -1.06 27.17 -4.39
CA CYS A 35 -0.88 25.77 -3.99
C CYS A 35 -1.56 25.46 -2.65
N THR A 36 -1.41 26.34 -1.65
CA THR A 36 -2.11 26.21 -0.36
C THR A 36 -3.62 26.26 -0.54
N GLY A 37 -4.12 27.19 -1.36
CA GLY A 37 -5.53 27.32 -1.70
C GLY A 37 -6.07 26.11 -2.46
N ALA A 38 -5.25 25.47 -3.31
CA ALA A 38 -5.63 24.21 -3.96
C ALA A 38 -5.85 23.09 -2.93
N LEU A 39 -4.93 22.91 -1.99
CA LEU A 39 -5.07 21.92 -0.93
C LEU A 39 -6.29 22.21 -0.03
N GLN A 40 -6.52 23.47 0.34
CA GLN A 40 -7.70 23.89 1.09
C GLN A 40 -9.00 23.61 0.33
N ARG A 41 -9.05 23.86 -0.98
CA ARG A 41 -10.22 23.53 -1.81
C ARG A 41 -10.50 22.03 -1.87
N ILE A 42 -9.46 21.21 -2.04
CA ILE A 42 -9.60 19.74 -2.04
C ILE A 42 -10.15 19.28 -0.68
N ALA A 43 -9.62 19.81 0.42
CA ALA A 43 -10.11 19.51 1.77
C ALA A 43 -11.57 19.96 1.96
N PHE A 44 -11.93 21.15 1.48
CA PHE A 44 -13.28 21.69 1.56
C PHE A 44 -14.30 20.82 0.82
N GLN A 45 -13.95 20.31 -0.36
CA GLN A 45 -14.81 19.42 -1.16
C GLN A 45 -15.19 18.13 -0.44
N VAL A 46 -14.37 17.68 0.53
CA VAL A 46 -14.64 16.51 1.38
C VAL A 46 -15.17 16.92 2.77
N GLY A 47 -15.67 18.15 2.90
CA GLY A 47 -16.24 18.70 4.13
C GLY A 47 -15.21 18.92 5.24
N CYS A 48 -13.93 19.12 4.91
CA CYS A 48 -12.88 19.48 5.87
C CYS A 48 -12.56 20.98 5.73
N ASN A 49 -13.03 21.76 6.69
CA ASN A 49 -12.79 23.21 6.72
C ASN A 49 -11.45 23.51 7.38
N LEU A 50 -10.39 23.61 6.58
CA LEU A 50 -9.11 24.07 7.07
C LEU A 50 -9.12 25.60 7.31
N PRO A 51 -8.32 26.11 8.27
CA PRO A 51 -8.17 27.56 8.49
C PRO A 51 -7.70 28.29 7.24
N SER A 52 -8.03 29.57 7.11
CA SER A 52 -7.65 30.39 5.95
C SER A 52 -6.13 30.62 5.86
N ALA A 53 -5.46 30.81 7.00
CA ALA A 53 -4.02 30.94 7.08
C ALA A 53 -3.41 29.65 7.67
N ILE A 54 -2.54 29.00 6.90
CA ILE A 54 -1.82 27.79 7.31
C ILE A 54 -0.36 27.94 6.96
N LYS A 55 0.52 27.67 7.92
CA LYS A 55 1.97 27.64 7.73
C LYS A 55 2.42 26.19 7.65
N TYR A 56 2.90 25.78 6.48
CA TYR A 56 3.41 24.43 6.27
C TYR A 56 4.89 24.34 6.61
N ARG A 57 5.32 23.21 7.17
CA ARG A 57 6.73 22.91 7.46
C ARG A 57 7.06 21.45 7.11
N PRO A 58 8.21 21.18 6.50
CA PRO A 58 8.77 19.84 6.53
C PRO A 58 9.22 19.53 7.97
N GLU A 59 8.99 18.31 8.47
CA GLU A 59 9.49 17.90 9.79
C GLU A 59 10.75 17.01 9.68
N VAL A 60 11.90 17.62 9.34
CA VAL A 60 13.22 16.98 9.44
C VAL A 60 14.06 17.70 10.49
N THR A 61 14.16 17.23 11.74
CA THR A 61 15.37 16.54 12.27
C THR A 61 15.16 16.01 13.72
N GLY A 62 15.62 14.77 14.03
CA GLY A 62 15.93 14.32 15.42
C GLY A 62 15.34 12.98 15.97
N SER A 63 16.11 11.89 15.90
CA SER A 63 16.17 10.70 16.81
C SER A 63 14.93 9.93 17.34
N GLU A 64 13.67 10.26 17.05
CA GLU A 64 12.49 9.51 17.54
C GLU A 64 11.48 9.15 16.41
N ARG A 65 10.83 7.99 16.54
CA ARG A 65 10.32 7.09 15.48
C ARG A 65 8.95 7.42 14.82
N GLU A 66 8.39 8.62 14.97
CA GLU A 66 7.10 8.99 14.34
C GLU A 66 7.05 10.44 13.89
N ARG A 67 7.31 10.70 12.60
CA ARG A 67 7.36 12.05 12.04
C ARG A 67 6.66 12.07 10.68
N PRO A 68 5.61 12.90 10.50
CA PRO A 68 4.98 13.10 9.21
C PRO A 68 5.87 13.92 8.28
N ASP A 69 5.65 13.80 6.98
CA ASP A 69 6.45 14.50 5.98
C ASP A 69 6.21 16.02 5.98
N VAL A 70 4.94 16.44 6.02
CA VAL A 70 4.56 17.86 6.04
C VAL A 70 3.47 18.11 7.08
N VAL A 71 3.64 19.16 7.88
CA VAL A 71 2.64 19.59 8.87
C VAL A 71 2.21 21.03 8.60
N GLY A 72 0.90 21.26 8.61
CA GLY A 72 0.28 22.58 8.51
C GLY A 72 -0.19 23.07 9.88
N PHE A 73 0.23 24.28 10.24
CA PHE A 73 -0.12 24.94 11.50
C PHE A 73 -1.02 26.15 11.26
N ASP A 74 -2.02 26.34 12.11
CA ASP A 74 -2.82 27.57 12.14
C ASP A 74 -2.07 28.73 12.84
N ASP A 75 -2.74 29.89 12.94
CA ASP A 75 -2.19 31.07 13.62
C ASP A 75 -1.99 30.88 15.14
N GLN A 76 -2.63 29.87 15.73
CA GLN A 76 -2.45 29.47 17.14
C GLN A 76 -1.36 28.40 17.31
N SER A 77 -0.63 28.06 16.24
CA SER A 77 0.36 26.97 16.21
C SER A 77 -0.23 25.59 16.50
N LYS A 78 -1.52 25.38 16.23
CA LYS A 78 -2.16 24.06 16.28
C LYS A 78 -1.98 23.33 14.96
N GLU A 79 -1.75 22.03 15.04
CA GLU A 79 -1.70 21.16 13.87
C GLU A 79 -3.10 21.01 13.28
N VAL A 80 -3.28 21.47 12.05
CA VAL A 80 -4.57 21.43 11.33
C VAL A 80 -4.50 20.61 10.04
N ALA A 81 -3.30 20.30 9.57
CA ALA A 81 -3.08 19.39 8.45
C ALA A 81 -1.82 18.56 8.68
N ILE A 82 -1.87 17.28 8.37
CA ILE A 82 -0.72 16.38 8.31
C ILE A 82 -0.75 15.71 6.94
N VAL A 83 0.35 15.80 6.19
CA VAL A 83 0.50 15.18 4.87
C VAL A 83 1.62 14.15 4.93
N GLU A 84 1.33 12.94 4.45
CA GLU A 84 2.26 11.82 4.36
C GLU A 84 2.38 11.39 2.89
N GLY A 85 3.56 11.54 2.31
CA GLY A 85 3.88 11.10 0.96
C GLY A 85 4.48 9.69 0.98
N LYS A 86 4.03 8.80 0.09
CA LYS A 86 4.64 7.47 -0.05
C LYS A 86 4.78 7.09 -1.51
N PHE A 87 5.94 6.59 -1.94
CA PHE A 87 6.11 5.97 -3.26
C PHE A 87 6.13 4.45 -3.17
N PHE A 88 7.05 3.88 -2.38
CA PHE A 88 7.27 2.42 -2.31
C PHE A 88 7.04 1.82 -0.93
N ALA A 89 7.34 2.58 0.13
CA ALA A 89 7.20 2.09 1.50
C ALA A 89 5.74 1.73 1.84
N GLY A 90 5.58 0.74 2.72
CA GLY A 90 4.30 0.45 3.38
C GLY A 90 3.99 1.46 4.48
N LEU A 91 2.86 1.25 5.17
CA LEU A 91 2.56 1.98 6.41
C LEU A 91 3.42 1.44 7.55
N THR A 92 3.97 2.34 8.36
CA THR A 92 4.57 1.95 9.65
C THR A 92 3.47 1.61 10.66
N ASP A 93 3.78 0.92 11.76
CA ASP A 93 2.78 0.51 12.76
C ASP A 93 2.00 1.69 13.36
N ASN A 94 2.61 2.86 13.33
CA ASN A 94 2.08 4.10 13.90
C ASN A 94 1.14 4.84 12.96
N GLN A 95 1.07 4.40 11.70
CA GLN A 95 0.25 5.02 10.67
C GLN A 95 -1.04 4.23 10.41
N PRO A 96 -2.19 4.92 10.29
CA PRO A 96 -2.40 6.37 10.40
C PRO A 96 -2.63 6.87 11.84
N ASN A 97 -2.72 5.95 12.81
CA ASN A 97 -3.40 6.19 14.08
C ASN A 97 -2.74 7.24 14.98
N SER A 98 -1.41 7.25 15.06
CA SER A 98 -0.70 8.25 15.87
C SER A 98 -0.92 9.67 15.36
N TYR A 99 -0.97 9.84 14.04
CA TYR A 99 -1.20 11.16 13.42
C TYR A 99 -2.64 11.62 13.57
N LEU A 100 -3.61 10.71 13.46
CA LEU A 100 -5.01 11.00 13.76
C LEU A 100 -5.21 11.40 15.23
N ALA A 101 -4.47 10.79 16.16
CA ALA A 101 -4.49 11.17 17.57
C ALA A 101 -3.90 12.57 17.79
N ARG A 102 -2.83 12.95 17.07
CA ARG A 102 -2.25 14.32 17.12
C ARG A 102 -3.27 15.37 16.68
N LEU A 103 -3.89 15.19 15.51
CA LEU A 103 -4.91 16.11 14.99
C LEU A 103 -6.12 16.21 15.93
N SER A 104 -6.59 15.08 16.47
CA SER A 104 -7.71 15.07 17.40
C SER A 104 -7.41 15.86 18.69
N LYS A 105 -6.17 15.77 19.21
CA LYS A 105 -5.72 16.58 20.37
C LYS A 105 -5.60 18.07 20.03
N ALA A 106 -5.26 18.41 18.79
CA ALA A 106 -5.15 19.79 18.31
C ALA A 106 -6.50 20.46 17.99
N GLY A 107 -7.60 19.68 17.97
CA GLY A 107 -8.96 20.18 17.72
C GLY A 107 -9.59 19.70 16.41
N GLY A 108 -8.87 18.86 15.65
CA GLY A 108 -9.28 18.34 14.34
C GLY A 108 -8.37 18.84 13.22
N GLY A 109 -8.66 18.40 12.00
CA GLY A 109 -7.90 18.76 10.80
C GLY A 109 -7.94 17.71 9.70
N LEU A 110 -7.02 17.84 8.76
CA LEU A 110 -6.86 16.94 7.63
C LEU A 110 -5.66 16.01 7.84
N MET A 111 -5.88 14.70 7.78
CA MET A 111 -4.81 13.72 7.55
C MET A 111 -4.83 13.31 6.09
N LEU A 112 -3.80 13.67 5.31
CA LEU A 112 -3.72 13.41 3.87
C LEU A 112 -2.58 12.45 3.54
N PHE A 113 -2.91 11.35 2.88
CA PHE A 113 -1.93 10.49 2.20
C PHE A 113 -1.82 10.84 0.73
N VAL A 114 -0.60 11.01 0.23
CA VAL A 114 -0.30 11.29 -1.19
C VAL A 114 0.55 10.14 -1.75
N VAL A 115 0.01 9.40 -2.70
CA VAL A 115 0.62 8.13 -3.17
C VAL A 115 0.56 7.93 -4.68
N PRO A 116 1.31 6.99 -5.27
CA PRO A 116 1.11 6.58 -6.64
C PRO A 116 -0.31 6.05 -6.86
N GLU A 117 -0.91 6.40 -7.99
CA GLU A 117 -2.29 6.05 -8.34
C GLU A 117 -2.54 4.53 -8.25
N LEU A 118 -1.59 3.73 -8.73
CA LEU A 118 -1.65 2.26 -8.71
C LEU A 118 -1.72 1.66 -7.30
N ARG A 119 -1.27 2.38 -6.27
CA ARG A 119 -1.28 1.90 -4.87
C ARG A 119 -2.47 2.41 -4.07
N MET A 120 -3.23 3.37 -4.61
CA MET A 120 -4.21 4.15 -3.86
C MET A 120 -5.34 3.29 -3.31
N ALA A 121 -5.98 2.45 -4.13
CA ALA A 121 -7.10 1.60 -3.72
C ALA A 121 -6.76 0.71 -2.52
N ARG A 122 -5.61 0.06 -2.59
CA ARG A 122 -5.21 -0.88 -1.55
C ARG A 122 -4.69 -0.20 -0.30
N LEU A 123 -3.90 0.86 -0.46
CA LEU A 123 -3.44 1.61 0.70
C LEU A 123 -4.64 2.26 1.42
N TRP A 124 -5.66 2.72 0.67
CA TRP A 124 -6.88 3.24 1.26
C TRP A 124 -7.59 2.24 2.16
N MET A 125 -7.82 1.02 1.67
CA MET A 125 -8.44 -0.05 2.47
C MET A 125 -7.64 -0.33 3.75
N GLU A 126 -6.31 -0.41 3.66
CA GLU A 126 -5.45 -0.66 4.82
C GLU A 126 -5.46 0.52 5.82
N ILE A 127 -5.40 1.76 5.35
CA ILE A 127 -5.47 2.97 6.19
C ILE A 127 -6.79 3.00 6.95
N VAL A 128 -7.92 2.79 6.25
CA VAL A 128 -9.26 2.79 6.85
C VAL A 128 -9.39 1.65 7.86
N ASN A 129 -8.94 0.44 7.52
CA ASN A 129 -8.96 -0.70 8.43
C ASN A 129 -8.17 -0.42 9.72
N ARG A 130 -6.95 0.14 9.61
CA ARG A 130 -6.13 0.50 10.79
C ARG A 130 -6.77 1.59 11.63
N ALA A 131 -7.30 2.63 11.00
CA ALA A 131 -8.02 3.70 11.69
C ALA A 131 -9.26 3.16 12.41
N GLY A 132 -10.02 2.24 11.78
CA GLY A 132 -11.26 1.68 12.32
C GLY A 132 -11.05 0.83 13.57
N LYS A 133 -9.82 0.35 13.81
CA LYS A 133 -9.45 -0.37 15.04
C LYS A 133 -9.33 0.55 16.26
N GLN A 134 -9.12 1.85 16.09
CA GLN A 134 -8.88 2.80 17.20
C GLN A 134 -9.87 3.97 17.22
N PHE A 135 -10.45 4.32 16.08
CA PHE A 135 -11.36 5.45 15.93
C PHE A 135 -12.68 4.99 15.34
N GLY A 136 -13.76 5.70 15.71
CA GLY A 136 -15.02 5.58 14.99
C GLY A 136 -14.86 6.17 13.59
N ILE A 137 -15.13 5.39 12.55
CA ILE A 137 -15.12 5.88 11.17
C ILE A 137 -16.56 6.07 10.71
N GLY A 138 -16.86 7.26 10.18
CA GLY A 138 -18.11 7.55 9.51
C GLY A 138 -18.21 6.85 8.14
N GLN A 139 -18.98 7.43 7.23
CA GLN A 139 -19.04 6.92 5.86
C GLN A 139 -17.64 6.97 5.21
N VAL A 140 -17.22 5.82 4.69
CA VAL A 140 -15.98 5.67 3.92
C VAL A 140 -16.37 5.79 2.46
N GLU A 141 -15.86 6.83 1.79
CA GLU A 141 -16.07 6.99 0.36
C GLU A 141 -15.13 6.09 -0.44
N GLU A 142 -15.65 5.56 -1.54
CA GLU A 142 -14.85 4.88 -2.56
C GLU A 142 -13.96 5.89 -3.30
N ILE A 143 -12.97 5.38 -4.03
CA ILE A 143 -12.10 6.23 -4.85
C ILE A 143 -12.88 6.73 -6.06
N VAL A 144 -13.16 8.03 -6.07
CA VAL A 144 -13.82 8.72 -7.18
C VAL A 144 -12.96 9.92 -7.58
N GLY A 145 -12.59 10.01 -8.85
CA GLY A 145 -11.79 11.15 -9.36
C GLY A 145 -10.41 11.30 -8.71
N GLY A 146 -9.72 10.18 -8.48
CA GLY A 146 -8.34 10.19 -7.98
C GLY A 146 -8.18 10.47 -6.49
N ARG A 147 -9.25 10.35 -5.70
CA ARG A 147 -9.26 10.62 -4.26
C ARG A 147 -10.31 9.78 -3.52
N ALA A 148 -10.09 9.55 -2.24
CA ALA A 148 -11.09 9.00 -1.31
C ALA A 148 -10.93 9.63 0.07
N HIS A 149 -11.98 9.58 0.90
CA HIS A 149 -11.95 10.14 2.24
C HIS A 149 -12.89 9.42 3.19
N ALA A 150 -12.64 9.60 4.49
CA ALA A 150 -13.49 9.13 5.57
C ALA A 150 -13.49 10.14 6.72
N LYS A 151 -14.63 10.28 7.40
CA LYS A 151 -14.72 11.09 8.62
C LYS A 151 -14.27 10.27 9.83
N ILE A 152 -13.28 10.79 10.54
CA ILE A 152 -12.81 10.21 11.81
C ILE A 152 -13.54 10.84 13.00
N SER A 153 -13.91 12.11 12.86
CA SER A 153 -14.80 12.83 13.77
C SER A 153 -15.48 13.97 13.00
N ASN A 154 -16.30 14.77 13.68
CA ASN A 154 -16.88 15.98 13.07
C ASN A 154 -15.82 16.97 12.59
N ASN A 155 -14.62 16.97 13.20
CA ASN A 155 -13.57 17.92 12.92
C ASN A 155 -12.32 17.28 12.28
N THR A 156 -12.23 15.95 12.22
CA THR A 156 -11.06 15.22 11.68
C THR A 156 -11.44 14.45 10.43
N THR A 157 -10.79 14.76 9.32
CA THR A 157 -10.98 14.07 8.04
C THR A 157 -9.71 13.33 7.66
N LEU A 158 -9.85 12.06 7.31
CA LEU A 158 -8.81 11.25 6.72
C LEU A 158 -9.04 11.22 5.20
N MET A 159 -8.00 11.48 4.41
CA MET A 159 -8.07 11.55 2.96
C MET A 159 -6.87 10.89 2.31
N ILE A 160 -7.07 10.36 1.12
CA ILE A 160 -6.01 9.87 0.23
C ILE A 160 -6.20 10.45 -1.16
N THR A 161 -5.10 10.80 -1.82
CA THR A 161 -5.08 11.20 -3.24
C THR A 161 -3.77 10.77 -3.90
N SER A 162 -3.67 10.92 -5.22
CA SER A 162 -2.44 10.63 -5.93
C SER A 162 -1.50 11.84 -6.03
N TRP A 163 -0.20 11.59 -6.18
CA TRP A 163 0.79 12.64 -6.48
C TRP A 163 0.40 13.44 -7.73
N ARG A 164 0.03 12.73 -8.80
CA ARG A 164 -0.45 13.34 -10.05
C ARG A 164 -1.65 14.26 -9.80
N GLN A 165 -2.69 13.75 -9.14
CA GLN A 165 -3.92 14.52 -8.89
C GLN A 165 -3.65 15.78 -8.06
N LEU A 166 -2.88 15.67 -6.96
CA LEU A 166 -2.58 16.81 -6.10
C LEU A 166 -1.79 17.89 -6.85
N LEU A 167 -0.76 17.49 -7.59
CA LEU A 167 0.10 18.43 -8.30
C LEU A 167 -0.60 19.05 -9.52
N ASP A 168 -1.50 18.33 -10.19
CA ASP A 168 -2.33 18.87 -11.27
C ASP A 168 -3.28 19.96 -10.76
N GLU A 169 -3.93 19.75 -9.62
CA GLU A 169 -4.79 20.76 -8.98
C GLU A 169 -4.00 22.00 -8.55
N MET A 170 -2.79 21.81 -8.01
CA MET A 170 -1.87 22.91 -7.70
C MET A 170 -1.41 23.65 -8.96
N MET A 171 -1.09 22.94 -10.04
CA MET A 171 -0.70 23.53 -11.32
C MET A 171 -1.83 24.37 -11.91
N ILE A 172 -3.07 23.87 -11.88
CA ILE A 172 -4.25 24.60 -12.34
C ILE A 172 -4.41 25.89 -11.52
N ALA A 173 -4.34 25.79 -10.19
CA ALA A 173 -4.44 26.94 -9.30
C ALA A 173 -3.38 28.00 -9.59
N ALA A 174 -2.11 27.58 -9.67
CA ALA A 174 -0.97 28.46 -9.91
C ALA A 174 -1.05 29.15 -11.28
N ARG A 175 -1.49 28.43 -12.32
CA ARG A 175 -1.72 29.03 -13.66
C ARG A 175 -2.85 30.05 -13.63
N SER A 176 -3.96 29.73 -12.98
CA SER A 176 -5.11 30.63 -12.87
C SER A 176 -4.79 31.92 -12.11
N SER A 177 -3.87 31.89 -11.15
CA SER A 177 -3.41 33.08 -10.41
C SER A 177 -2.21 33.78 -11.04
N GLY A 178 -1.65 33.26 -12.14
CA GLY A 178 -0.42 33.79 -12.75
C GLY A 178 0.82 33.64 -11.85
N ASP A 179 0.81 32.66 -10.94
CA ASP A 179 1.87 32.42 -9.97
C ASP A 179 3.13 31.84 -10.66
N ALA A 180 4.30 32.37 -10.33
CA ALA A 180 5.58 31.92 -10.87
C ALA A 180 5.95 30.50 -10.41
N ILE A 181 5.32 29.98 -9.34
CA ILE A 181 5.53 28.62 -8.82
C ILE A 181 5.22 27.52 -9.85
N THR A 182 4.53 27.83 -10.95
CA THR A 182 4.19 26.86 -12.01
C THR A 182 5.40 26.08 -12.55
N ALA A 183 6.58 26.70 -12.63
CA ALA A 183 7.81 25.99 -13.01
C ALA A 183 8.22 24.94 -11.98
N ASP A 184 8.11 25.26 -10.68
CA ASP A 184 8.45 24.36 -9.58
C ASP A 184 7.45 23.20 -9.47
N VAL A 185 6.15 23.47 -9.64
CA VAL A 185 5.12 22.42 -9.71
C VAL A 185 5.44 21.45 -10.85
N PHE A 186 5.83 21.97 -12.02
CA PHE A 186 6.22 21.12 -13.16
C PHE A 186 7.48 20.29 -12.85
N GLN A 187 8.49 20.87 -12.19
CA GLN A 187 9.68 20.13 -11.77
C GLN A 187 9.33 18.96 -10.86
N LEU A 188 8.44 19.18 -9.89
CA LEU A 188 8.00 18.15 -8.96
C LEU A 188 7.14 17.08 -9.65
N GLN A 189 6.24 17.46 -10.56
CA GLN A 189 5.47 16.50 -11.36
C GLN A 189 6.38 15.54 -12.12
N VAL A 190 7.39 16.07 -12.82
CA VAL A 190 8.33 15.24 -13.59
C VAL A 190 9.20 14.37 -12.68
N LEU A 191 9.54 14.84 -11.47
CA LEU A 191 10.22 14.02 -10.47
C LEU A 191 9.35 12.84 -10.04
N CYS A 192 8.09 13.10 -9.64
CA CYS A 192 7.17 12.05 -9.20
C CYS A 192 6.89 11.03 -10.30
N ASP A 193 6.59 11.47 -11.53
CA ASP A 193 6.40 10.60 -12.68
C ASP A 193 7.62 9.71 -12.95
N ARG A 194 8.83 10.27 -12.74
CA ARG A 194 10.06 9.51 -12.92
C ARG A 194 10.26 8.46 -11.83
N ILE A 195 10.00 8.81 -10.57
CA ILE A 195 10.08 7.86 -9.45
C ILE A 195 9.10 6.71 -9.68
N GLU A 196 7.86 7.00 -10.08
CA GLU A 196 6.82 5.98 -10.33
C GLU A 196 7.14 5.09 -11.55
N GLY A 197 7.77 5.65 -12.60
CA GLY A 197 8.08 4.94 -13.85
C GLY A 197 9.37 4.11 -13.84
N GLU A 198 10.08 3.98 -12.71
CA GLU A 198 11.37 3.29 -12.67
C GLU A 198 11.26 1.77 -12.59
N ALA A 199 11.77 1.08 -13.63
CA ALA A 199 11.88 -0.38 -13.67
C ALA A 199 13.05 -0.95 -12.84
N PHE A 200 14.01 -0.11 -12.43
CA PHE A 200 15.15 -0.49 -11.60
C PHE A 200 15.44 0.59 -10.55
N LEU A 201 15.25 0.22 -9.29
CA LEU A 201 15.56 1.05 -8.13
C LEU A 201 17.04 0.84 -7.75
N PRO A 202 17.88 1.88 -7.75
CA PRO A 202 19.27 1.75 -7.35
C PRO A 202 19.40 1.34 -5.88
N PHE A 203 20.30 0.40 -5.58
CA PHE A 203 20.53 -0.04 -4.20
C PHE A 203 20.99 1.12 -3.30
N ASN A 204 20.35 1.24 -2.14
CA ASN A 204 20.87 2.02 -1.03
C ASN A 204 21.91 1.22 -0.23
N SER A 205 22.66 1.88 0.66
CA SER A 205 23.74 1.19 1.39
C SER A 205 23.19 0.12 2.35
N GLU A 206 22.04 0.39 2.98
CA GLU A 206 21.40 -0.51 3.93
C GLU A 206 20.86 -1.78 3.24
N GLU A 207 20.43 -1.70 1.98
CA GLU A 207 20.03 -2.86 1.18
C GLU A 207 21.18 -3.80 0.84
N LEU A 208 22.42 -3.29 0.81
CA LEU A 208 23.62 -4.10 0.50
C LEU A 208 24.31 -4.64 1.76
N THR A 209 24.26 -3.90 2.87
CA THR A 209 24.91 -4.28 4.13
C THR A 209 23.95 -4.90 5.13
N GLY A 210 22.65 -4.66 4.97
CA GLY A 210 21.60 -5.22 5.80
C GLY A 210 21.30 -6.67 5.41
N LEU A 211 20.95 -7.47 6.42
CA LEU A 211 20.56 -8.87 6.22
C LEU A 211 19.03 -9.04 6.11
N MET A 212 18.26 -7.95 6.25
CA MET A 212 16.81 -8.04 6.36
C MET A 212 16.15 -8.57 5.08
N GLN A 213 16.54 -8.07 3.91
CA GLN A 213 16.01 -8.52 2.62
C GLN A 213 16.27 -10.03 2.39
N PRO A 214 17.52 -10.53 2.49
CA PRO A 214 17.77 -11.97 2.29
C PRO A 214 17.13 -12.84 3.38
N ILE A 215 17.08 -12.39 4.64
CA ILE A 215 16.37 -13.10 5.72
C ILE A 215 14.88 -13.19 5.39
N ARG A 216 14.22 -12.09 5.00
CA ARG A 216 12.79 -12.10 4.69
C ARG A 216 12.46 -12.95 3.47
N HIS A 217 13.28 -12.91 2.42
CA HIS A 217 13.11 -13.82 1.29
C HIS A 217 13.18 -15.29 1.72
N ARG A 218 14.20 -15.67 2.49
CA ARG A 218 14.34 -17.02 3.04
C ARG A 218 13.16 -17.39 3.92
N ASP A 219 12.73 -16.51 4.82
CA ASP A 219 11.64 -16.78 5.76
C ASP A 219 10.30 -16.96 5.03
N PHE A 220 10.05 -16.21 3.94
CA PHE A 220 8.89 -16.45 3.08
C PHE A 220 8.94 -17.80 2.38
N CYS A 221 10.10 -18.22 1.86
CA CYS A 221 10.27 -19.55 1.28
C CYS A 221 10.03 -20.66 2.32
N ASN A 222 10.61 -20.51 3.52
CA ASN A 222 10.39 -21.43 4.65
C ASN A 222 8.91 -21.49 5.03
N LEU A 223 8.19 -20.37 5.00
CA LEU A 223 6.77 -20.32 5.31
C LEU A 223 5.94 -21.10 4.28
N VAL A 224 6.24 -20.94 2.99
CA VAL A 224 5.61 -21.75 1.92
C VAL A 224 5.84 -23.24 2.18
N ASP A 225 7.08 -23.62 2.50
CA ASP A 225 7.43 -25.02 2.76
C ASP A 225 6.69 -25.56 3.99
N ALA A 226 6.67 -24.80 5.09
CA ALA A 226 6.03 -25.19 6.34
C ALA A 226 4.50 -25.35 6.20
N ILE A 227 3.84 -24.46 5.44
CA ILE A 227 2.40 -24.57 5.13
C ILE A 227 2.13 -25.89 4.40
N VAL A 228 2.89 -26.17 3.33
CA VAL A 228 2.70 -27.39 2.54
C VAL A 228 3.01 -28.65 3.35
N ASP A 229 4.08 -28.63 4.15
CA ASP A 229 4.48 -29.77 4.96
C ASP A 229 3.50 -30.04 6.12
N ASN A 230 2.86 -29.00 6.67
CA ASN A 230 1.76 -29.16 7.63
C ASN A 230 0.54 -29.86 6.99
N LEU A 231 0.14 -29.39 5.81
CA LEU A 231 -1.00 -29.96 5.06
C LEU A 231 -0.74 -31.39 4.57
N LYS A 232 0.50 -31.69 4.19
CA LYS A 232 0.94 -33.05 3.83
C LYS A 232 0.89 -34.00 5.02
N ARG A 233 1.43 -33.58 6.18
CA ARG A 233 1.39 -34.39 7.42
C ARG A 233 -0.04 -34.69 7.87
N SER A 234 -0.95 -33.75 7.68
CA SER A 234 -2.37 -33.90 7.99
C SER A 234 -3.20 -34.56 6.87
N GLN A 235 -2.55 -35.09 5.82
CA GLN A 235 -3.17 -35.80 4.70
C GLN A 235 -4.23 -34.99 3.93
N HIS A 236 -4.12 -33.66 3.94
CA HIS A 236 -5.00 -32.77 3.17
C HIS A 236 -4.50 -32.58 1.73
N LEU A 237 -3.19 -32.67 1.50
CA LEU A 237 -2.53 -32.49 0.20
C LEU A 237 -1.48 -33.57 -0.06
N SER A 238 -1.13 -33.78 -1.34
CA SER A 238 0.01 -34.60 -1.77
C SER A 238 1.00 -33.78 -2.60
N THR A 239 2.30 -34.10 -2.47
CA THR A 239 3.39 -33.54 -3.30
C THR A 239 4.05 -34.62 -4.16
N GLU A 240 3.39 -35.76 -4.34
CA GLU A 240 3.92 -36.90 -5.07
C GLU A 240 4.19 -36.55 -6.54
N GLY A 241 5.42 -36.81 -7.00
CA GLY A 241 5.86 -36.50 -8.37
C GLY A 241 6.04 -35.00 -8.64
N LEU A 242 5.97 -34.15 -7.61
CA LEU A 242 6.07 -32.70 -7.74
C LEU A 242 7.33 -32.19 -7.03
N ASN A 243 8.00 -31.22 -7.65
CA ASN A 243 9.17 -30.56 -7.09
C ASN A 243 8.85 -29.14 -6.66
N ALA A 244 9.56 -28.66 -5.65
CA ALA A 244 9.61 -27.23 -5.38
C ALA A 244 10.45 -26.52 -6.46
N THR A 245 10.02 -25.34 -6.89
CA THR A 245 10.67 -24.63 -7.99
C THR A 245 10.89 -23.16 -7.65
N PRO A 246 12.14 -22.66 -7.69
CA PRO A 246 12.40 -21.22 -7.62
C PRO A 246 11.83 -20.54 -8.86
N GLN A 247 11.23 -19.37 -8.67
CA GLN A 247 10.66 -18.56 -9.74
C GLN A 247 11.43 -17.26 -9.83
N ARG A 248 11.49 -16.66 -11.04
CA ARG A 248 12.06 -15.32 -11.20
C ARG A 248 11.41 -14.30 -10.24
N GLN A 249 10.13 -14.48 -9.96
CA GLN A 249 9.34 -13.61 -9.08
C GLN A 249 8.85 -14.33 -7.81
N GLY A 250 9.64 -15.29 -7.30
CA GLY A 250 9.35 -15.90 -6.00
C GLY A 250 9.73 -17.38 -5.92
N TYR A 251 8.85 -18.18 -5.33
CA TYR A 251 9.10 -19.58 -5.04
C TYR A 251 7.78 -20.34 -4.92
N VAL A 252 7.72 -21.55 -5.47
CA VAL A 252 6.47 -22.33 -5.55
C VAL A 252 6.67 -23.77 -5.10
N ARG A 253 5.70 -24.26 -4.32
CA ARG A 253 5.47 -25.68 -4.03
C ARG A 253 4.18 -26.12 -4.73
N TYR A 254 4.29 -27.03 -5.69
CA TYR A 254 3.12 -27.64 -6.34
C TYR A 254 2.52 -28.73 -5.45
N VAL A 255 1.19 -28.81 -5.45
CA VAL A 255 0.42 -29.73 -4.64
C VAL A 255 -0.76 -30.31 -5.41
N TRP A 256 -1.16 -31.51 -5.05
CA TRP A 256 -2.41 -32.12 -5.46
C TRP A 256 -3.46 -31.93 -4.37
N VAL A 257 -4.63 -31.40 -4.74
CA VAL A 257 -5.81 -31.27 -3.90
C VAL A 257 -6.77 -32.42 -4.20
N GLY A 258 -7.21 -33.16 -3.17
CA GLY A 258 -8.18 -34.26 -3.31
C GLY A 258 -7.59 -35.69 -3.27
N ALA A 259 -8.47 -36.71 -3.28
CA ALA A 259 -8.09 -38.13 -3.21
C ALA A 259 -7.81 -38.73 -4.62
N ASN A 260 -7.14 -39.90 -4.67
CA ASN A 260 -6.47 -40.53 -5.83
C ASN A 260 -7.19 -40.58 -7.20
N LYS A 261 -8.50 -40.30 -7.33
CA LYS A 261 -9.18 -40.10 -8.61
C LYS A 261 -9.76 -38.69 -8.62
N GLY A 262 -9.25 -37.80 -9.49
CA GLY A 262 -9.66 -36.39 -9.55
C GLY A 262 -8.76 -35.41 -8.76
N ARG A 263 -7.46 -35.70 -8.64
CA ARG A 263 -6.48 -34.77 -8.03
C ARG A 263 -6.41 -33.48 -8.86
N LEU A 264 -6.73 -32.35 -8.24
CA LEU A 264 -6.64 -31.03 -8.86
C LEU A 264 -5.25 -30.44 -8.60
N GLY A 265 -4.62 -29.90 -9.64
CA GLY A 265 -3.31 -29.28 -9.57
C GLY A 265 -3.38 -27.87 -9.01
N ALA A 266 -2.71 -27.65 -7.87
CA ALA A 266 -2.59 -26.35 -7.25
C ALA A 266 -1.14 -26.03 -6.88
N SER A 267 -0.91 -24.80 -6.45
CA SER A 267 0.38 -24.34 -5.95
C SER A 267 0.22 -23.44 -4.74
N VAL A 268 1.07 -23.63 -3.74
CA VAL A 268 1.31 -22.64 -2.69
C VAL A 268 2.61 -21.94 -3.04
N GLY A 269 2.63 -20.61 -3.07
CA GLY A 269 3.84 -19.91 -3.48
C GLY A 269 3.95 -18.47 -3.03
N LEU A 270 5.21 -18.05 -2.89
CA LEU A 270 5.64 -16.67 -2.84
C LEU A 270 5.53 -16.08 -4.26
N ARG A 271 4.72 -15.03 -4.43
CA ARG A 271 4.40 -14.41 -5.73
C ARG A 271 4.58 -12.89 -5.66
N TYR A 272 5.77 -12.42 -6.04
CA TYR A 272 6.09 -10.99 -6.06
C TYR A 272 5.30 -10.23 -7.12
N ASP A 273 4.97 -10.85 -8.25
CA ASP A 273 4.07 -10.29 -9.27
C ASP A 273 2.69 -9.97 -8.70
N LEU A 274 2.05 -10.94 -8.04
CA LEU A 274 0.73 -10.74 -7.44
C LEU A 274 0.82 -9.77 -6.27
N TRP A 275 1.91 -9.82 -5.49
CA TRP A 275 2.14 -8.87 -4.41
C TRP A 275 2.33 -7.43 -4.94
N LEU A 276 3.05 -7.22 -6.03
CA LEU A 276 3.19 -5.91 -6.66
C LEU A 276 1.87 -5.41 -7.27
N ALA A 277 1.15 -6.28 -7.99
CA ALA A 277 -0.05 -5.89 -8.71
C ALA A 277 -1.27 -5.68 -7.81
N SER A 278 -1.42 -6.52 -6.79
CA SER A 278 -2.60 -6.52 -5.92
C SER A 278 -2.30 -5.97 -4.52
N GLY A 279 -1.03 -5.98 -4.12
CA GLY A 279 -0.51 -5.50 -2.84
C GLY A 279 -0.48 -6.53 -1.70
N GLY A 280 0.13 -6.12 -0.57
CA GLY A 280 0.10 -6.66 0.81
C GLY A 280 -0.25 -8.12 1.14
N ASN A 281 0.08 -9.07 0.26
CA ASN A 281 0.38 -10.43 0.69
C ASN A 281 1.39 -11.11 -0.27
N PRO A 282 2.53 -11.60 0.22
CA PRO A 282 3.48 -12.37 -0.57
C PRO A 282 3.02 -13.78 -0.93
N ILE A 283 2.16 -14.42 -0.13
CA ILE A 283 1.91 -15.87 -0.21
C ILE A 283 0.51 -16.15 -0.74
N TRP A 284 0.44 -17.00 -1.76
CA TRP A 284 -0.77 -17.27 -2.52
C TRP A 284 -0.98 -18.77 -2.71
N LEU A 285 -2.25 -19.16 -2.74
CA LEU A 285 -2.67 -20.45 -3.28
C LEU A 285 -3.25 -20.21 -4.67
N GLY A 286 -2.72 -20.90 -5.69
CA GLY A 286 -3.16 -20.78 -7.08
C GLY A 286 -3.55 -22.13 -7.69
N VAL A 287 -4.35 -22.09 -8.76
CA VAL A 287 -4.81 -23.28 -9.52
C VAL A 287 -4.45 -23.13 -10.99
N GLN A 288 -4.13 -24.24 -11.65
CA GLN A 288 -3.83 -24.27 -13.09
C GLN A 288 -5.11 -24.27 -13.96
N ASP A 289 -4.93 -23.89 -15.22
CA ASP A 289 -6.00 -23.55 -16.18
C ASP A 289 -7.10 -24.61 -16.35
N ALA A 290 -6.76 -25.90 -16.34
CA ALA A 290 -7.75 -26.96 -16.52
C ALA A 290 -8.64 -27.16 -15.28
N ASP A 291 -8.11 -26.87 -14.09
CA ASP A 291 -8.76 -27.10 -12.80
C ASP A 291 -9.45 -25.82 -12.27
N SER A 292 -9.16 -24.68 -12.89
CA SER A 292 -9.64 -23.37 -12.44
C SER A 292 -11.15 -23.22 -12.58
N LEU A 293 -11.78 -23.82 -13.57
CA LEU A 293 -13.25 -23.75 -13.72
C LEU A 293 -13.98 -24.38 -12.53
N THR A 294 -13.45 -25.50 -12.01
CA THR A 294 -14.02 -26.22 -10.86
C THR A 294 -13.73 -25.51 -9.54
N LEU A 295 -12.50 -25.00 -9.36
CA LEU A 295 -12.07 -24.39 -8.11
C LEU A 295 -12.43 -22.91 -7.97
N ARG A 296 -12.69 -22.20 -9.07
CA ARG A 296 -13.04 -20.78 -9.06
C ARG A 296 -14.17 -20.40 -8.11
N PRO A 297 -15.36 -21.05 -8.15
CA PRO A 297 -16.43 -20.70 -7.21
C PRO A 297 -16.05 -21.00 -5.75
N ILE A 298 -15.21 -22.01 -5.50
CA ILE A 298 -14.71 -22.32 -4.15
C ILE A 298 -13.75 -21.21 -3.67
N TYR A 299 -12.81 -20.78 -4.51
CA TYR A 299 -11.83 -19.75 -4.17
C TYR A 299 -12.51 -18.41 -3.91
N GLN A 300 -13.50 -18.04 -4.72
CA GLN A 300 -14.29 -16.82 -4.49
C GLN A 300 -15.07 -16.90 -3.17
N ARG A 301 -15.71 -18.05 -2.89
CA ARG A 301 -16.49 -18.23 -1.65
C ARG A 301 -15.61 -18.24 -0.40
N VAL A 302 -14.50 -18.98 -0.42
CA VAL A 302 -13.54 -19.02 0.70
C VAL A 302 -12.86 -17.65 0.85
N GLY A 303 -12.50 -17.00 -0.25
CA GLY A 303 -11.98 -15.63 -0.23
C GLY A 303 -12.93 -14.68 0.50
N ALA A 304 -14.21 -14.69 0.15
CA ALA A 304 -15.22 -13.90 0.86
C ALA A 304 -15.40 -14.32 2.33
N GLN A 305 -15.36 -15.62 2.64
CA GLN A 305 -15.51 -16.14 4.01
C GLN A 305 -14.40 -15.66 4.95
N PHE A 306 -13.16 -15.57 4.45
CA PHE A 306 -11.98 -15.20 5.24
C PHE A 306 -11.50 -13.76 4.99
N ASP A 307 -12.26 -12.96 4.24
CA ASP A 307 -11.89 -11.60 3.82
C ASP A 307 -10.51 -11.54 3.13
N LEU A 308 -10.29 -12.45 2.17
CA LEU A 308 -9.04 -12.60 1.45
C LEU A 308 -9.15 -12.08 0.02
N ASN A 309 -8.06 -11.50 -0.46
CA ASN A 309 -7.96 -11.06 -1.84
C ASN A 309 -7.94 -12.26 -2.80
N VAL A 310 -8.76 -12.19 -3.85
CA VAL A 310 -8.85 -13.20 -4.91
C VAL A 310 -8.55 -12.52 -6.24
N VAL A 311 -7.56 -13.05 -6.96
CA VAL A 311 -7.07 -12.48 -8.22
C VAL A 311 -7.20 -13.49 -9.36
N GLU A 312 -7.90 -13.09 -10.41
CA GLU A 312 -8.00 -13.84 -11.67
C GLU A 312 -6.92 -13.34 -12.64
N GLU A 313 -6.10 -14.27 -13.16
CA GLU A 313 -5.04 -14.00 -14.13
C GLU A 313 -5.27 -14.88 -15.35
N GLY A 314 -6.09 -14.36 -16.28
CA GLY A 314 -6.57 -15.11 -17.44
C GLY A 314 -7.30 -16.39 -17.00
N PRO A 315 -6.81 -17.59 -17.36
CA PRO A 315 -7.41 -18.85 -16.94
C PRO A 315 -7.10 -19.25 -15.47
N ARG A 316 -6.21 -18.55 -14.77
CA ARG A 316 -5.83 -18.89 -13.38
C ARG A 316 -6.63 -18.11 -12.36
N ILE A 317 -6.83 -18.71 -11.19
CA ILE A 317 -7.34 -18.03 -10.01
C ILE A 317 -6.40 -18.24 -8.83
N ASN A 318 -6.17 -17.17 -8.07
CA ASN A 318 -5.31 -17.16 -6.90
C ASN A 318 -6.06 -16.56 -5.71
N VAL A 319 -5.87 -17.11 -4.53
CA VAL A 319 -6.33 -16.55 -3.26
C VAL A 319 -5.13 -16.29 -2.36
N ALA A 320 -5.08 -15.10 -1.76
CA ALA A 320 -4.03 -14.73 -0.81
C ALA A 320 -4.16 -15.58 0.48
N LEU A 321 -3.05 -16.06 1.03
CA LEU A 321 -3.06 -16.80 2.30
C LEU A 321 -2.79 -15.86 3.47
N PRO A 322 -3.61 -15.85 4.54
CA PRO A 322 -3.57 -14.82 5.57
C PRO A 322 -2.20 -14.69 6.24
N LEU A 323 -1.66 -13.47 6.25
CA LEU A 323 -0.50 -13.07 7.05
C LEU A 323 -0.87 -11.84 7.87
N GLY A 324 -0.62 -11.88 9.19
CA GLY A 324 -0.88 -10.77 10.11
C GLY A 324 0.41 -10.13 10.65
N SER A 325 0.36 -8.85 10.99
CA SER A 325 1.46 -8.21 11.73
C SER A 325 1.52 -8.75 13.16
N GLY A 326 2.74 -8.93 13.68
CA GLY A 326 2.98 -9.38 15.06
C GLY A 326 2.71 -10.86 15.33
N LEU A 327 2.36 -11.65 14.31
CA LEU A 327 2.23 -13.11 14.44
C LEU A 327 3.58 -13.80 14.37
N GLU A 328 3.72 -14.86 15.14
CA GLU A 328 4.85 -15.78 15.08
C GLU A 328 4.73 -16.73 13.88
N PHE A 329 5.86 -17.35 13.51
CA PHE A 329 5.94 -18.20 12.31
C PHE A 329 4.88 -19.32 12.28
N ASP A 330 4.68 -20.02 13.40
CA ASP A 330 3.72 -21.12 13.47
C ASP A 330 2.26 -20.65 13.41
N GLU A 331 1.97 -19.44 13.87
CA GLU A 331 0.64 -18.83 13.77
C GLU A 331 0.29 -18.50 12.32
N HIS A 332 1.27 -18.00 11.55
CA HIS A 332 1.12 -17.83 10.10
C HIS A 332 0.87 -19.15 9.38
N VAL A 333 1.62 -20.21 9.74
CA VAL A 333 1.42 -21.55 9.16
C VAL A 333 0.00 -22.05 9.47
N ALA A 334 -0.47 -21.89 10.71
CA ALA A 334 -1.79 -22.33 11.14
C ALA A 334 -2.91 -21.60 10.38
N ALA A 335 -2.85 -20.26 10.32
CA ALA A 335 -3.85 -19.45 9.62
C ALA A 335 -3.94 -19.79 8.12
N ALA A 336 -2.79 -19.91 7.45
CA ALA A 336 -2.76 -20.29 6.03
C ALA A 336 -3.26 -21.71 5.79
N THR A 337 -2.93 -22.64 6.69
CA THR A 337 -3.40 -24.03 6.65
C THR A 337 -4.91 -24.13 6.80
N GLU A 338 -5.52 -23.33 7.67
CA GLU A 338 -6.98 -23.30 7.88
C GLU A 338 -7.73 -22.96 6.60
N VAL A 339 -7.30 -21.92 5.89
CA VAL A 339 -7.89 -21.49 4.61
C VAL A 339 -7.77 -22.60 3.56
N ILE A 340 -6.60 -23.22 3.43
CA ILE A 340 -6.40 -24.31 2.46
C ILE A 340 -7.27 -25.53 2.82
N ARG A 341 -7.44 -25.85 4.11
CA ARG A 341 -8.34 -26.93 4.53
C ARG A 341 -9.79 -26.63 4.16
N ALA A 342 -10.25 -25.39 4.32
CA ALA A 342 -11.60 -25.00 3.91
C ALA A 342 -11.81 -25.23 2.41
N ILE A 343 -10.82 -24.89 1.57
CA ILE A 343 -10.86 -25.15 0.12
C ILE A 343 -10.90 -26.66 -0.17
N VAL A 344 -10.03 -27.44 0.46
CA VAL A 344 -9.97 -28.91 0.29
C VAL A 344 -11.30 -29.58 0.71
N GLN A 345 -11.93 -29.11 1.78
CA GLN A 345 -13.22 -29.65 2.24
C GLN A 345 -14.34 -29.36 1.24
N GLN A 346 -14.39 -28.12 0.74
CA GLN A 346 -15.40 -27.73 -0.25
C GLN A 346 -15.17 -28.37 -1.62
N SER A 347 -13.93 -28.68 -1.99
CA SER A 347 -13.62 -29.38 -3.24
C SER A 347 -13.98 -30.86 -3.23
N ARG A 348 -14.10 -31.49 -2.04
CA ARG A 348 -14.58 -32.89 -1.91
C ARG A 348 -16.09 -33.03 -2.07
N ALA A 349 -16.84 -31.93 -2.03
CA ALA A 349 -18.29 -31.91 -2.15
C ALA A 349 -18.78 -31.78 -3.61
N ILE A 350 -17.85 -31.70 -4.58
CA ILE A 350 -18.08 -31.65 -6.02
C ILE A 350 -17.75 -33.01 -6.62
#